data_AF-A0A5C9B364-F1
#
_entry.id   AF-A0A5C9B364-F1
#
_cell.length_a   1.000
_cell.length_b   1.000
_cell.length_c   1.000
_cell.angle_alpha   90.00
_cell.angle_beta   90.00
_cell.angle_gamma   90.00
#
_symmetry.space_group_name_H-M   'P 1'
#
loop_
_entity.id
_entity.type
_entity.pdbx_description
1 polymer ?
#
loop_
_entity_poly.entity_id
_entity_poly.type
_entity_poly.pdbx_seq_one_letter_code
_entity_poly.pdbx_strand_id
1 'polypeptide(L)'
;MAFGCEVDLSDKSDAELLVDLAWSPSAAEELRRSAQSGRADKFWRAWSKQTAARADRRLLRKRVANRSGQWPWNGLSSHPAKSVWSLIEKQDWSRLSRWASQQLTATEAWKDERTELELLALADWLWCGPRVDASVAWPVWRLVLVRAFELAAYLAEPLACDLTPDRRLLVTGELPWLLGQLFADLEGVTEFKQLGQQSLRNELIEQTDGDGTPAASLLPVLPHWLASFARSVEVGTIVGEPLLEGEARFRFEDVVTKSVTLLDRDGKLLGMNDVASRETKSTASGSLVPMLCRAAELAGLDSLSLAGESLRFRMHVASEKSSAASRTQRLRKSG
;
A
#
# COMPACT_ATOMS: atom_id res chain seq x y z
N MET A 1 -24.31 -8.35 0.38
CA MET A 1 -23.03 -8.46 -0.36
C MET A 1 -21.91 -8.43 0.64
N ALA A 2 -21.24 -9.57 0.81
CA ALA A 2 -20.16 -9.78 1.76
C ALA A 2 -18.90 -10.24 1.01
N PHE A 3 -17.73 -10.12 1.63
CA PHE A 3 -16.51 -10.69 1.08
C PHE A 3 -16.63 -12.22 1.01
N GLY A 4 -16.10 -12.82 -0.06
CA GLY A 4 -16.16 -14.28 -0.28
C GLY A 4 -17.42 -14.79 -0.99
N CYS A 5 -18.34 -13.90 -1.39
CA CYS A 5 -19.45 -14.25 -2.28
C CYS A 5 -19.19 -13.75 -3.70
N GLU A 6 -19.66 -14.47 -4.71
CA GLU A 6 -19.70 -13.96 -6.08
C GLU A 6 -20.74 -12.82 -6.16
N VAL A 7 -20.30 -11.62 -6.57
CA VAL A 7 -21.18 -10.45 -6.62
C VAL A 7 -20.95 -9.68 -7.92
N ASP A 8 -21.97 -9.65 -8.77
CA ASP A 8 -22.02 -8.70 -9.88
C ASP A 8 -22.50 -7.33 -9.35
N LEU A 9 -21.62 -6.34 -9.47
CA LEU A 9 -21.78 -4.98 -8.97
C LEU A 9 -21.85 -3.94 -10.09
N SER A 10 -21.68 -4.37 -11.34
CA SER A 10 -21.50 -3.49 -12.48
C SER A 10 -22.78 -2.71 -12.80
N ASP A 11 -23.94 -3.35 -12.66
CA ASP A 11 -25.23 -2.77 -13.05
C ASP A 11 -26.00 -2.08 -11.92
N LYS A 12 -25.53 -2.16 -10.67
CA LYS A 12 -26.25 -1.57 -9.53
C LYS A 12 -26.16 -0.05 -9.51
N SER A 13 -27.26 0.63 -9.18
CA SER A 13 -27.19 2.04 -8.81
C SER A 13 -26.40 2.22 -7.50
N ASP A 14 -25.93 3.44 -7.23
CA ASP A 14 -25.20 3.74 -6.00
C ASP A 14 -26.03 3.49 -4.73
N ALA A 15 -27.34 3.74 -4.81
CA ALA A 15 -28.26 3.51 -3.69
C ALA A 15 -28.46 2.02 -3.43
N GLU A 16 -28.69 1.23 -4.48
CA GLU A 16 -28.82 -0.24 -4.38
C GLU A 16 -27.54 -0.87 -3.85
N LEU A 17 -26.38 -0.45 -4.37
CA LEU A 17 -25.08 -0.90 -3.88
C LEU A 17 -24.97 -0.72 -2.36
N LEU A 18 -25.24 0.49 -1.85
CA LEU A 18 -25.13 0.79 -0.42
C LEU A 18 -26.09 -0.01 0.46
N VAL A 19 -27.33 -0.19 0.01
CA VAL A 19 -28.36 -0.94 0.74
C VAL A 19 -28.00 -2.42 0.82
N ASP A 20 -27.42 -2.97 -0.25
CA ASP A 20 -27.10 -4.38 -0.36
C ASP A 20 -25.80 -4.78 0.34
N LEU A 21 -24.98 -3.83 0.80
CA LEU A 21 -23.75 -4.15 1.53
C LEU A 21 -24.07 -4.83 2.86
N ALA A 22 -23.40 -5.94 3.12
CA ALA A 22 -23.48 -6.64 4.39
C ALA A 22 -22.50 -5.98 5.36
N TRP A 23 -23.03 -5.38 6.41
CA TRP A 23 -22.26 -4.64 7.40
C TRP A 23 -21.96 -5.51 8.61
N SER A 24 -20.72 -5.44 9.11
CA SER A 24 -20.37 -6.08 10.38
C SER A 24 -21.26 -5.56 11.52
N PRO A 25 -21.63 -6.40 12.50
CA PRO A 25 -22.32 -5.94 13.71
C PRO A 25 -21.56 -4.85 14.49
N SER A 26 -20.23 -4.81 14.37
CA SER A 26 -19.38 -3.80 14.99
C SER A 26 -19.34 -2.46 14.23
N ALA A 27 -19.90 -2.39 13.02
CA ALA A 27 -19.91 -1.18 12.21
C ALA A 27 -20.73 -0.07 12.90
N ALA A 28 -20.19 1.15 12.88
CA ALA A 28 -20.83 2.31 13.48
C ALA A 28 -22.28 2.49 12.98
N GLU A 29 -23.19 2.76 13.90
CA GLU A 29 -24.62 2.85 13.57
C GLU A 29 -24.92 3.98 12.57
N GLU A 30 -24.23 5.11 12.68
CA GLU A 30 -24.31 6.24 11.73
C GLU A 30 -23.97 5.80 10.31
N LEU A 31 -22.92 4.98 10.14
CA LEU A 31 -22.48 4.44 8.87
C LEU A 31 -23.55 3.52 8.27
N ARG A 32 -24.05 2.55 9.04
CA ARG A 32 -25.11 1.62 8.62
C ARG A 32 -26.39 2.34 8.21
N ARG A 33 -26.88 3.28 9.03
CA ARG A 33 -28.08 4.06 8.72
C ARG A 33 -27.90 4.91 7.45
N SER A 34 -26.71 5.48 7.25
CA SER A 34 -26.43 6.28 6.04
C SER A 34 -26.40 5.42 4.77
N ALA A 35 -25.84 4.21 4.84
CA ALA A 35 -25.85 3.24 3.75
C ALA A 35 -27.29 2.78 3.42
N GLN A 36 -28.09 2.42 4.44
CA GLN A 36 -29.50 2.05 4.28
C GLN A 36 -30.36 3.14 3.64
N SER A 37 -29.98 4.41 3.79
CA SER A 37 -30.70 5.52 3.15
C SER A 37 -30.36 5.70 1.66
N GLY A 38 -29.40 4.94 1.11
CA GLY A 38 -28.95 5.05 -0.28
C GLY A 38 -28.24 6.36 -0.62
N ARG A 39 -27.90 7.18 0.39
CA ARG A 39 -27.33 8.52 0.20
C ARG A 39 -25.81 8.51 0.27
N ALA A 40 -25.17 8.44 -0.89
CA ALA A 40 -23.70 8.44 -1.03
C ALA A 40 -23.02 9.63 -0.32
N ASP A 41 -23.64 10.82 -0.28
CA ASP A 41 -23.09 12.00 0.37
C ASP A 41 -23.00 11.85 1.89
N LYS A 42 -24.07 11.35 2.52
CA LYS A 42 -24.11 11.08 3.96
C LYS A 42 -23.21 9.91 4.31
N PHE A 43 -23.24 8.87 3.48
CA PHE A 43 -22.40 7.70 3.62
C PHE A 43 -20.92 8.06 3.62
N TRP A 44 -20.45 8.81 2.62
CA TRP A 44 -19.05 9.21 2.51
C TRP A 44 -18.55 9.96 3.76
N ARG A 45 -19.38 10.85 4.32
CA ARG A 45 -19.03 11.58 5.55
C ARG A 45 -18.91 10.64 6.76
N ALA A 46 -19.88 9.74 6.93
CA ALA A 46 -19.86 8.77 8.02
C ALA A 46 -18.66 7.82 7.90
N TRP A 47 -18.42 7.30 6.70
CA TRP A 47 -17.29 6.41 6.40
C TRP A 47 -15.96 7.11 6.64
N SER A 48 -15.76 8.31 6.09
CA SER A 48 -14.52 9.07 6.26
C SER A 48 -14.22 9.38 7.73
N LYS A 49 -15.26 9.72 8.50
CA LYS A 49 -15.16 9.96 9.95
C LYS A 49 -14.74 8.68 10.68
N GLN A 50 -15.33 7.53 10.34
CA GLN A 50 -15.01 6.24 10.92
C GLN A 50 -13.57 5.81 10.59
N THR A 51 -13.16 5.87 9.33
CA THR A 51 -11.79 5.56 8.89
C THR A 51 -10.77 6.47 9.59
N ALA A 52 -11.06 7.76 9.72
CA ALA A 52 -10.20 8.71 10.43
C ALA A 52 -10.17 8.51 11.96
N ALA A 53 -11.15 7.81 12.53
CA ALA A 53 -11.18 7.46 13.95
C ALA A 53 -10.34 6.20 14.25
N ARG A 54 -10.21 5.29 13.28
CA ARG A 54 -9.37 4.07 13.39
C ARG A 54 -7.88 4.35 13.24
N ALA A 55 -7.51 5.42 12.54
CA ALA A 55 -6.13 5.75 12.25
C ALA A 55 -5.48 6.70 13.27
N ASP A 56 -4.25 6.41 13.69
CA ASP A 56 -3.40 7.40 14.36
C ASP A 56 -3.08 8.54 13.38
N ARG A 57 -3.65 9.72 13.67
CA ARG A 57 -3.50 10.93 12.84
C ARG A 57 -2.06 11.41 12.69
N ARG A 58 -1.21 11.21 13.71
CA ARG A 58 0.20 11.61 13.65
C ARG A 58 0.95 10.70 12.68
N LEU A 59 0.72 9.39 12.79
CA LEU A 59 1.34 8.41 11.91
C LEU A 59 0.84 8.55 10.46
N LEU A 60 -0.46 8.80 10.27
CA LEU A 60 -1.02 9.03 8.94
C LEU A 60 -0.43 10.27 8.25
N ARG A 61 -0.25 11.37 8.99
CA ARG A 61 0.44 12.57 8.44
C ARG A 61 1.88 12.26 8.05
N LYS A 62 2.56 11.42 8.85
CA LYS A 62 3.93 10.99 8.55
C LYS A 62 3.98 10.15 7.27
N ARG A 63 3.03 9.21 7.09
CA ARG A 63 2.84 8.44 5.86
C ARG A 63 2.70 9.34 4.63
N VAL A 64 1.78 10.31 4.69
CA VAL A 64 1.54 11.26 3.59
C VAL A 64 2.80 12.07 3.26
N ALA A 65 3.53 12.53 4.29
CA ALA A 65 4.76 13.30 4.10
C ALA A 65 5.90 12.46 3.48
N ASN A 66 5.93 11.15 3.77
CA ASN A 66 6.98 10.22 3.36
C ASN A 66 6.57 9.34 2.19
N ARG A 67 5.54 9.72 1.43
CA ARG A 67 4.97 8.88 0.37
C ARG A 67 6.01 8.44 -0.66
N SER A 68 6.97 9.31 -1.00
CA SER A 68 8.07 8.99 -1.91
C SER A 68 9.00 7.88 -1.40
N GLY A 69 9.06 7.66 -0.08
CA GLY A 69 9.83 6.58 0.53
C GLY A 69 9.11 5.24 0.59
N GLN A 70 7.85 5.15 0.17
CA GLN A 70 7.09 3.88 0.23
C GLN A 70 7.11 3.11 -1.08
N TRP A 71 7.79 3.66 -2.09
CA TRP A 71 7.75 3.15 -3.45
C TRP A 71 9.16 3.01 -4.02
N PRO A 72 9.46 1.92 -4.75
CA PRO A 72 10.79 1.67 -5.29
C PRO A 72 11.11 2.49 -6.56
N TRP A 73 10.15 3.27 -7.08
CA TRP A 73 10.28 3.98 -8.36
C TRP A 73 10.96 5.36 -8.19
N ASN A 74 11.96 5.66 -9.03
CA ASN A 74 12.52 7.01 -9.17
C ASN A 74 11.59 7.90 -10.03
N GLY A 75 10.47 8.32 -9.44
CA GLY A 75 9.53 9.27 -10.05
C GLY A 75 8.41 8.65 -10.89
N LEU A 76 7.42 9.48 -11.20
CA LEU A 76 6.17 9.09 -11.86
C LEU A 76 6.34 8.47 -13.26
N SER A 77 7.41 8.80 -13.98
CA SER A 77 7.54 8.45 -15.41
C SER A 77 7.68 6.95 -15.66
N SER A 78 8.17 6.20 -14.68
CA SER A 78 8.39 4.75 -14.74
C SER A 78 7.32 3.93 -14.01
N HIS A 79 6.33 4.55 -13.37
CA HIS A 79 5.33 3.84 -12.58
C HIS A 79 4.28 3.17 -13.51
N PRO A 80 3.99 1.87 -13.39
CA PRO A 80 2.96 1.21 -14.20
C PRO A 80 1.57 1.86 -14.07
N ALA A 81 1.17 2.21 -12.84
CA ALA A 81 0.00 3.04 -12.51
C ALA A 81 0.21 4.58 -12.64
N LYS A 82 1.07 5.05 -13.56
CA LYS A 82 1.36 6.49 -13.75
C LYS A 82 0.11 7.33 -14.01
N SER A 83 -0.87 6.78 -14.73
CA SER A 83 -2.20 7.35 -14.97
C SER A 83 -2.79 7.88 -13.66
N VAL A 84 -3.02 6.97 -12.71
CA VAL A 84 -3.65 7.24 -11.42
C VAL A 84 -2.75 8.11 -10.54
N TRP A 85 -1.48 7.78 -10.40
CA TRP A 85 -0.56 8.54 -9.56
C TRP A 85 -0.41 9.98 -10.01
N SER A 86 -0.34 10.23 -11.31
CA SER A 86 -0.23 11.60 -11.82
C SER A 86 -1.47 12.44 -11.50
N LEU A 87 -2.65 11.83 -11.45
CA LEU A 87 -3.88 12.51 -11.04
C LEU A 87 -3.88 12.78 -9.53
N ILE A 88 -3.40 11.83 -8.73
CA ILE A 88 -3.30 11.96 -7.28
C ILE A 88 -2.30 13.07 -6.89
N GLU A 89 -1.11 13.07 -7.49
CA GLU A 89 -0.08 14.07 -7.19
C GLU A 89 -0.47 15.48 -7.62
N LYS A 90 -1.10 15.60 -8.81
CA LYS A 90 -1.61 16.88 -9.31
C LYS A 90 -2.90 17.33 -8.64
N GLN A 91 -3.48 16.49 -7.78
CA GLN A 91 -4.75 16.75 -7.12
C GLN A 91 -5.91 16.99 -8.11
N ASP A 92 -5.88 16.34 -9.28
CA ASP A 92 -6.93 16.45 -10.30
C ASP A 92 -8.06 15.45 -10.02
N TRP A 93 -8.79 15.73 -8.94
CA TRP A 93 -9.81 14.83 -8.41
C TRP A 93 -10.98 14.63 -9.37
N SER A 94 -11.29 15.65 -10.17
CA SER A 94 -12.36 15.58 -11.18
C SER A 94 -12.05 14.54 -12.26
N ARG A 95 -10.79 14.48 -12.74
CA ARG A 95 -10.35 13.49 -13.71
C ARG A 95 -10.18 12.12 -13.07
N LEU A 96 -9.70 12.05 -11.82
CA LEU A 96 -9.60 10.78 -11.09
C LEU A 96 -10.97 10.12 -10.91
N SER A 97 -11.97 10.91 -10.51
CA SER A 97 -13.36 10.45 -10.36
C SER A 97 -13.93 9.93 -11.68
N ARG A 98 -13.78 10.69 -12.78
CA ARG A 98 -14.23 10.25 -14.11
C ARG A 98 -13.51 8.99 -14.58
N TRP A 99 -12.20 8.94 -14.38
CA TRP A 99 -11.40 7.76 -14.71
C TRP A 99 -11.89 6.55 -13.92
N ALA A 100 -12.15 6.68 -12.62
CA ALA A 100 -12.63 5.58 -11.79
C ALA A 100 -14.00 5.06 -12.25
N SER A 101 -14.93 5.96 -12.61
CA SER A 101 -16.22 5.57 -13.20
C SER A 101 -16.06 4.77 -14.51
N GLN A 102 -15.10 5.13 -15.36
CA GLN A 102 -14.83 4.41 -16.60
C GLN A 102 -14.24 3.01 -16.36
N GLN A 103 -13.48 2.83 -15.28
CA GLN A 103 -12.90 1.53 -14.95
C GLN A 103 -13.89 0.54 -14.33
N LEU A 104 -15.07 0.99 -13.86
CA LEU A 104 -16.08 0.10 -13.29
C LEU A 104 -16.64 -0.89 -14.32
N THR A 105 -16.62 -0.56 -15.61
CA THR A 105 -17.13 -1.42 -16.68
C THR A 105 -16.07 -2.38 -17.24
N ALA A 106 -14.82 -2.30 -16.77
CA ALA A 106 -13.75 -3.15 -17.30
C ALA A 106 -13.86 -4.56 -16.71
N THR A 107 -14.12 -5.53 -17.60
CA THR A 107 -14.10 -6.96 -17.34
C THR A 107 -12.64 -7.47 -17.31
N GLU A 108 -12.38 -8.52 -16.54
CA GLU A 108 -11.05 -9.18 -16.44
C GLU A 108 -9.89 -8.31 -15.94
N ALA A 109 -10.17 -7.34 -15.06
CA ALA A 109 -9.19 -6.42 -14.47
C ALA A 109 -7.90 -7.08 -13.97
N TRP A 110 -8.02 -8.27 -13.37
CA TRP A 110 -6.92 -9.00 -12.73
C TRP A 110 -5.93 -9.66 -13.69
N LYS A 111 -6.16 -9.55 -15.01
CA LYS A 111 -5.18 -10.00 -16.02
C LYS A 111 -4.09 -8.95 -16.30
N ASP A 112 -4.32 -7.68 -15.95
CA ASP A 112 -3.35 -6.59 -16.15
C ASP A 112 -2.65 -6.23 -14.83
N GLU A 113 -1.32 -6.35 -14.81
CA GLU A 113 -0.46 -5.92 -13.69
C GLU A 113 -0.72 -4.48 -13.26
N ARG A 114 -1.07 -3.60 -14.21
CA ARG A 114 -1.36 -2.20 -13.91
C ARG A 114 -2.52 -2.07 -12.95
N THR A 115 -3.52 -2.94 -13.05
CA THR A 115 -4.70 -2.90 -12.19
C THR A 115 -4.33 -3.10 -10.73
N GLU A 116 -3.40 -4.01 -10.42
CA GLU A 116 -2.93 -4.30 -9.06
C GLU A 116 -2.33 -3.04 -8.42
N LEU A 117 -1.45 -2.36 -9.18
CA LEU A 117 -0.76 -1.16 -8.73
C LEU A 117 -1.65 0.08 -8.71
N GLU A 118 -2.60 0.21 -9.64
CA GLU A 118 -3.61 1.26 -9.64
C GLU A 118 -4.52 1.10 -8.42
N LEU A 119 -4.98 -0.11 -8.13
CA LEU A 119 -5.79 -0.39 -6.94
C LEU A 119 -5.05 -0.03 -5.66
N LEU A 120 -3.77 -0.41 -5.56
CA LEU A 120 -2.94 -0.06 -4.41
C LEU A 120 -2.83 1.47 -4.23
N ALA A 121 -2.64 2.22 -5.33
CA ALA A 121 -2.56 3.68 -5.29
C ALA A 121 -3.87 4.33 -4.82
N LEU A 122 -5.01 3.83 -5.31
CA LEU A 122 -6.34 4.33 -4.93
C LEU A 122 -6.66 3.98 -3.47
N ALA A 123 -6.34 2.77 -3.03
CA ALA A 123 -6.51 2.34 -1.65
C ALA A 123 -5.67 3.20 -0.70
N ASP A 124 -4.40 3.46 -1.03
CA ASP A 124 -3.53 4.36 -0.26
C ASP A 124 -4.08 5.80 -0.23
N TRP A 125 -4.62 6.30 -1.35
CA TRP A 125 -5.28 7.60 -1.39
C TRP A 125 -6.52 7.67 -0.49
N LEU A 126 -7.39 6.65 -0.52
CA LEU A 126 -8.56 6.57 0.36
C LEU A 126 -8.15 6.50 1.84
N TRP A 127 -7.11 5.73 2.17
CA TRP A 127 -6.53 5.65 3.51
C TRP A 127 -6.05 6.99 4.05
N CYS A 128 -5.53 7.85 3.17
CA CYS A 128 -5.09 9.19 3.55
C CYS A 128 -6.26 10.12 3.94
N GLY A 129 -7.51 9.70 3.79
CA GLY A 129 -8.70 10.47 4.17
C GLY A 129 -8.78 11.77 3.37
N PRO A 130 -8.92 11.69 2.03
CA PRO A 130 -8.83 12.86 1.18
C PRO A 130 -9.95 13.85 1.53
N ARG A 131 -9.57 15.13 1.66
CA ARG A 131 -10.52 16.22 1.94
C ARG A 131 -11.21 16.66 0.64
N VAL A 132 -11.97 15.75 0.06
CA VAL A 132 -12.72 15.97 -1.18
C VAL A 132 -14.21 15.70 -0.96
N ASP A 133 -15.02 16.32 -1.80
CA ASP A 133 -16.47 16.12 -1.79
C ASP A 133 -16.85 14.69 -2.16
N ALA A 134 -18.00 14.25 -1.64
CA ALA A 134 -18.51 12.90 -1.85
C ALA A 134 -18.68 12.55 -3.34
N SER A 135 -19.13 13.51 -4.16
CA SER A 135 -19.31 13.33 -5.61
C SER A 135 -18.03 12.92 -6.33
N VAL A 136 -16.88 13.32 -5.78
CA VAL A 136 -15.57 13.05 -6.35
C VAL A 136 -14.97 11.77 -5.77
N ALA A 137 -15.06 11.58 -4.45
CA ALA A 137 -14.54 10.38 -3.80
C ALA A 137 -15.35 9.12 -4.09
N TRP A 138 -16.66 9.25 -4.27
CA TRP A 138 -17.56 8.11 -4.35
C TRP A 138 -17.21 7.13 -5.49
N PRO A 139 -16.99 7.58 -6.75
CA PRO A 139 -16.58 6.66 -7.81
C PRO A 139 -15.28 5.92 -7.53
N VAL A 140 -14.32 6.58 -6.87
CA VAL A 140 -13.05 5.94 -6.48
C VAL A 140 -13.29 4.90 -5.38
N TRP A 141 -14.04 5.27 -4.34
CA TRP A 141 -14.40 4.35 -3.26
C TRP A 141 -15.13 3.11 -3.80
N ARG A 142 -16.12 3.32 -4.68
CA ARG A 142 -16.87 2.24 -5.33
C ARG A 142 -15.96 1.34 -6.15
N LEU A 143 -15.09 1.91 -6.99
CA LEU A 143 -14.13 1.12 -7.78
C LEU A 143 -13.24 0.26 -6.89
N VAL A 144 -12.65 0.85 -5.84
CA VAL A 144 -11.77 0.12 -4.92
C VAL A 144 -12.51 -1.02 -4.21
N LEU A 145 -13.78 -0.80 -3.81
CA LEU A 145 -14.60 -1.84 -3.21
C LEU A 145 -14.94 -2.97 -4.19
N VAL A 146 -15.35 -2.63 -5.42
CA VAL A 146 -15.66 -3.63 -6.46
C VAL A 146 -14.43 -4.49 -6.74
N ARG A 147 -13.26 -3.86 -6.93
CA ARG A 147 -12.00 -4.60 -7.12
C ARG A 147 -11.64 -5.43 -5.88
N ALA A 148 -11.93 -4.97 -4.67
CA ALA A 148 -11.70 -5.77 -3.47
C ALA A 148 -12.55 -7.06 -3.44
N PHE A 149 -13.82 -6.98 -3.85
CA PHE A 149 -14.68 -8.16 -3.96
C PHE A 149 -14.21 -9.12 -5.07
N GLU A 150 -13.86 -8.58 -6.23
CA GLU A 150 -13.30 -9.40 -7.32
C GLU A 150 -11.99 -10.07 -6.91
N LEU A 151 -11.11 -9.37 -6.18
CA LEU A 151 -9.88 -9.95 -5.64
C LEU A 151 -10.19 -11.09 -4.67
N ALA A 152 -11.15 -10.89 -3.77
CA ALA A 152 -11.54 -11.93 -2.82
C ALA A 152 -12.09 -13.18 -3.52
N ALA A 153 -12.87 -13.00 -4.59
CA ALA A 153 -13.33 -14.11 -5.43
C ALA A 153 -12.16 -14.75 -6.19
N TYR A 154 -11.27 -13.96 -6.78
CA TYR A 154 -10.09 -14.42 -7.51
C TYR A 154 -9.16 -15.26 -6.63
N LEU A 155 -8.95 -14.88 -5.37
CA LEU A 155 -8.11 -15.62 -4.41
C LEU A 155 -8.79 -16.88 -3.85
N ALA A 156 -10.10 -17.06 -4.05
CA ALA A 156 -10.78 -18.30 -3.69
C ALA A 156 -10.46 -19.44 -4.68
N GLU A 157 -9.97 -19.10 -5.88
CA GLU A 157 -9.53 -20.06 -6.89
C GLU A 157 -8.00 -20.19 -6.93
N PRO A 158 -7.45 -21.35 -7.34
CA PRO A 158 -6.01 -21.48 -7.56
C PRO A 158 -5.53 -20.48 -8.62
N LEU A 159 -4.51 -19.69 -8.28
CA LEU A 159 -3.88 -18.75 -9.21
C LEU A 159 -3.33 -19.53 -10.42
N ALA A 160 -3.97 -19.40 -11.57
CA ALA A 160 -3.61 -20.13 -12.79
C ALA A 160 -2.35 -19.59 -13.49
N CYS A 161 -1.76 -18.50 -13.01
CA CYS A 161 -0.64 -17.83 -13.66
C CYS A 161 0.60 -17.74 -12.75
N ASP A 162 1.78 -17.91 -13.36
CA ASP A 162 3.06 -17.73 -12.70
C ASP A 162 3.33 -16.23 -12.49
N LEU A 163 2.95 -15.73 -11.32
CA LEU A 163 3.29 -14.37 -10.88
C LEU A 163 4.74 -14.30 -10.39
N THR A 164 5.41 -13.17 -10.67
CA THR A 164 6.70 -12.86 -10.03
C THR A 164 6.52 -12.74 -8.51
N PRO A 165 7.54 -13.02 -7.69
CA PRO A 165 7.40 -13.02 -6.23
C PRO A 165 6.82 -11.73 -5.64
N ASP A 166 7.24 -10.57 -6.14
CA ASP A 166 6.74 -9.27 -5.70
C ASP A 166 5.26 -9.04 -6.08
N ARG A 167 4.84 -9.46 -7.28
CA ARG A 167 3.44 -9.39 -7.71
C ARG A 167 2.54 -10.35 -6.96
N ARG A 168 3.00 -11.58 -6.75
CA ARG A 168 2.30 -12.56 -5.90
C ARG A 168 2.08 -11.97 -4.51
N LEU A 169 3.13 -11.42 -3.89
CA LEU A 169 3.05 -10.80 -2.56
C LEU A 169 2.10 -9.60 -2.53
N LEU A 170 2.07 -8.79 -3.60
CA LEU A 170 1.11 -7.68 -3.73
C LEU A 170 -0.34 -8.20 -3.74
N VAL A 171 -0.63 -9.19 -4.58
CA VAL A 171 -1.99 -9.70 -4.83
C VAL A 171 -2.51 -10.57 -3.69
N THR A 172 -1.71 -11.49 -3.15
CA THR A 172 -2.14 -12.42 -2.10
C THR A 172 -1.92 -11.86 -0.70
N GLY A 173 -1.02 -10.89 -0.53
CA GLY A 173 -0.60 -10.38 0.76
C GLY A 173 -1.04 -8.93 1.02
N GLU A 174 -0.37 -7.99 0.36
CA GLU A 174 -0.53 -6.56 0.64
C GLU A 174 -1.95 -6.06 0.34
N LEU A 175 -2.52 -6.35 -0.83
CA LEU A 175 -3.85 -5.87 -1.21
C LEU A 175 -4.94 -6.41 -0.27
N PRO A 176 -5.03 -7.72 0.03
CA PRO A 176 -6.03 -8.22 0.98
C PRO A 176 -5.87 -7.63 2.38
N TRP A 177 -4.63 -7.45 2.84
CA TRP A 177 -4.36 -6.78 4.12
C TRP A 177 -4.85 -5.32 4.11
N LEU A 178 -4.46 -4.52 3.13
CA LEU A 178 -4.77 -3.09 3.05
C LEU A 178 -6.27 -2.83 2.83
N LEU A 179 -6.88 -3.56 1.91
CA LEU A 179 -8.31 -3.47 1.60
C LEU A 179 -9.15 -4.00 2.74
N GLY A 180 -8.69 -5.08 3.39
CA GLY A 180 -9.33 -5.64 4.57
C GLY A 180 -9.36 -4.65 5.73
N GLN A 181 -8.27 -3.90 5.92
CA GLN A 181 -8.25 -2.79 6.87
C GLN A 181 -9.17 -1.64 6.40
N LEU A 182 -9.16 -1.27 5.12
CA LEU A 182 -9.93 -0.13 4.61
C LEU A 182 -11.44 -0.34 4.80
N PHE A 183 -11.90 -1.56 4.53
CA PHE A 183 -13.30 -1.98 4.59
C PHE A 183 -13.64 -2.82 5.82
N ALA A 184 -12.92 -2.67 6.93
CA ALA A 184 -13.10 -3.45 8.16
C ALA A 184 -14.53 -3.43 8.75
N ASP A 185 -15.38 -2.50 8.31
CA ASP A 185 -16.79 -2.38 8.72
C ASP A 185 -17.74 -3.31 7.91
N LEU A 186 -17.26 -4.04 6.89
CA LEU A 186 -18.04 -4.98 6.07
C LEU A 186 -17.96 -6.42 6.58
N GLU A 187 -18.98 -7.22 6.29
CA GLU A 187 -19.02 -8.65 6.63
C GLU A 187 -18.09 -9.49 5.72
N GLY A 188 -17.45 -10.53 6.31
CA GLY A 188 -16.48 -11.42 5.62
C GLY A 188 -15.10 -10.81 5.39
N VAL A 189 -14.90 -9.53 5.72
CA VAL A 189 -13.62 -8.83 5.46
C VAL A 189 -12.48 -9.33 6.36
N THR A 190 -12.82 -9.93 7.50
CA THR A 190 -11.85 -10.42 8.48
C THR A 190 -11.03 -11.58 7.91
N GLU A 191 -11.69 -12.55 7.29
CA GLU A 191 -11.06 -13.71 6.64
C GLU A 191 -10.16 -13.26 5.49
N PHE A 192 -10.64 -12.32 4.68
CA PHE A 192 -9.87 -11.71 3.59
C PHE A 192 -8.61 -10.99 4.10
N LYS A 193 -8.74 -10.21 5.18
CA LYS A 193 -7.61 -9.54 5.85
C LYS A 193 -6.61 -10.55 6.42
N GLN A 194 -7.09 -11.60 7.07
CA GLN A 194 -6.26 -12.66 7.68
C GLN A 194 -5.48 -13.43 6.62
N LEU A 195 -6.09 -13.73 5.47
CA LEU A 195 -5.41 -14.36 4.33
C LEU A 195 -4.24 -13.50 3.84
N GLY A 196 -4.44 -12.18 3.71
CA GLY A 196 -3.37 -11.24 3.38
C GLY A 196 -2.23 -11.23 4.41
N GLN A 197 -2.60 -11.14 5.69
CA GLN A 197 -1.64 -11.16 6.79
C GLN A 197 -0.82 -12.45 6.84
N GLN A 198 -1.46 -13.60 6.67
CA GLN A 198 -0.79 -14.89 6.65
C GLN A 198 0.14 -15.02 5.44
N SER A 199 -0.31 -14.61 4.26
CA SER A 199 0.52 -14.61 3.04
C SER A 199 1.78 -13.75 3.20
N LEU A 200 1.65 -12.55 3.77
CA LEU A 200 2.81 -11.69 4.06
C LEU A 200 3.79 -12.36 5.04
N ARG A 201 3.28 -12.93 6.14
CA ARG A 201 4.13 -13.58 7.15
C ARG A 201 4.85 -14.81 6.59
N ASN A 202 4.13 -15.66 5.86
CA ASN A 202 4.68 -16.87 5.27
C ASN A 202 5.72 -16.54 4.19
N GLU A 203 5.43 -15.62 3.27
CA GLU A 203 6.37 -15.21 2.22
C GLU A 203 7.69 -14.71 2.83
N LEU A 204 7.62 -13.94 3.92
CA LEU A 204 8.82 -13.45 4.59
C LEU A 204 9.68 -14.58 5.16
N ILE A 205 9.05 -15.61 5.74
CA ILE A 205 9.76 -16.77 6.31
C ILE A 205 10.30 -17.68 5.20
N GLU A 206 9.51 -17.93 4.16
CA GLU A 206 9.83 -18.86 3.08
C GLU A 206 10.89 -18.31 2.12
N GLN A 207 10.93 -17.00 1.89
CA GLN A 207 11.88 -16.38 0.99
C GLN A 207 13.15 -15.87 1.69
N THR A 208 13.36 -16.21 2.96
CA THR A 208 14.55 -15.77 3.72
C THR A 208 15.17 -16.90 4.52
N ASP A 209 16.51 -16.95 4.51
CA ASP A 209 17.26 -17.83 5.40
C ASP A 209 17.15 -17.37 6.85
N GLY A 210 17.51 -18.25 7.80
CA GLY A 210 17.41 -18.02 9.25
C GLY A 210 18.02 -16.71 9.77
N ASP A 211 18.95 -16.12 9.02
CA ASP A 211 19.63 -14.86 9.33
C ASP A 211 19.08 -13.65 8.54
N GLY A 212 17.91 -13.81 7.92
CA GLY A 212 17.22 -12.83 7.09
C GLY A 212 17.85 -12.59 5.72
N THR A 213 18.79 -13.44 5.27
CA THR A 213 19.30 -13.35 3.89
C THR A 213 18.19 -13.69 2.90
N PRO A 214 17.81 -12.79 1.98
CA PRO A 214 16.78 -13.09 0.98
C PRO A 214 17.25 -14.16 0.00
N ALA A 215 16.32 -15.00 -0.46
CA ALA A 215 16.59 -15.95 -1.53
C ALA A 215 17.16 -15.24 -2.77
N ALA A 216 18.14 -15.86 -3.44
CA ALA A 216 18.80 -15.25 -4.60
C ALA A 216 17.82 -14.90 -5.74
N SER A 217 16.73 -15.66 -5.87
CA SER A 217 15.63 -15.41 -6.82
C SER A 217 14.87 -14.12 -6.55
N LEU A 218 14.90 -13.58 -5.32
CA LEU A 218 14.25 -12.32 -4.98
C LEU A 218 15.07 -11.10 -5.39
N LEU A 219 16.40 -11.20 -5.54
CA LEU A 219 17.26 -10.03 -5.77
C LEU A 219 16.79 -9.11 -6.92
N PRO A 220 16.30 -9.62 -8.07
CA PRO A 220 15.79 -8.76 -9.15
C PRO A 220 14.55 -7.94 -8.79
N VAL A 221 13.73 -8.42 -7.83
CA VAL A 221 12.45 -7.82 -7.44
C VAL A 221 12.43 -7.33 -5.99
N LEU A 222 13.54 -7.49 -5.27
CA LEU A 222 13.68 -7.16 -3.84
C LEU A 222 13.18 -5.75 -3.48
N PRO A 223 13.39 -4.70 -4.30
CA PRO A 223 12.83 -3.38 -4.01
C PRO A 223 11.31 -3.34 -3.93
N HIS A 224 10.63 -4.00 -4.87
CA HIS A 224 9.17 -4.04 -4.94
C HIS A 224 8.62 -4.90 -3.81
N TRP A 225 9.23 -6.06 -3.59
CA TRP A 225 8.91 -6.99 -2.52
C TRP A 225 9.03 -6.33 -1.13
N LEU A 226 10.13 -5.65 -0.84
CA LEU A 226 10.34 -4.90 0.42
C LEU A 226 9.34 -3.77 0.60
N ALA A 227 9.01 -3.06 -0.49
CA ALA A 227 8.09 -1.96 -0.42
C ALA A 227 6.68 -2.43 -0.02
N SER A 228 6.27 -3.64 -0.44
CA SER A 228 5.01 -4.27 0.00
C SER A 228 4.98 -4.51 1.50
N PHE A 229 6.07 -5.00 2.09
CA PHE A 229 6.19 -5.13 3.55
C PHE A 229 6.16 -3.79 4.26
N ALA A 230 6.97 -2.82 3.83
CA ALA A 230 7.03 -1.51 4.46
C ALA A 230 5.65 -0.84 4.49
N ARG A 231 4.92 -0.84 3.37
CA ARG A 231 3.56 -0.25 3.30
C ARG A 231 2.57 -1.00 4.19
N SER A 232 2.63 -2.33 4.22
CA SER A 232 1.72 -3.17 5.00
C SER A 232 1.95 -3.05 6.51
N VAL A 233 3.22 -3.10 6.96
CA VAL A 233 3.61 -2.86 8.36
C VAL A 233 3.20 -1.47 8.80
N GLU A 234 3.38 -0.48 7.94
CA GLU A 234 3.00 0.89 8.24
C GLU A 234 1.49 1.06 8.43
N VAL A 235 0.66 0.44 7.59
CA VAL A 235 -0.79 0.46 7.80
C VAL A 235 -1.16 -0.22 9.12
N GLY A 236 -0.60 -1.39 9.40
CA GLY A 236 -0.83 -2.07 10.68
C GLY A 236 -0.48 -1.19 11.88
N THR A 237 0.66 -0.49 11.79
CA THR A 237 1.08 0.48 12.83
C THR A 237 0.10 1.65 12.97
N ILE A 238 -0.41 2.20 11.86
CA ILE A 238 -1.35 3.32 11.86
C ILE A 238 -2.68 2.94 12.53
N VAL A 239 -3.17 1.72 12.31
CA VAL A 239 -4.45 1.25 12.86
C VAL A 239 -4.32 0.56 14.22
N GLY A 240 -3.09 0.37 14.70
CA GLY A 240 -2.81 -0.33 15.96
C GLY A 240 -2.96 -1.85 15.90
N GLU A 241 -2.92 -2.43 14.70
CA GLU A 241 -2.96 -3.88 14.47
C GLU A 241 -1.62 -4.34 13.87
N PRO A 242 -0.67 -4.88 14.66
CA PRO A 242 0.64 -5.24 14.17
C PRO A 242 0.57 -6.34 13.09
N LEU A 243 1.11 -6.06 11.90
CA LEU A 243 1.16 -7.05 10.82
C LEU A 243 2.12 -8.19 11.19
N LEU A 244 3.33 -7.86 11.62
CA LEU A 244 4.42 -8.81 11.87
C LEU A 244 4.65 -8.97 13.38
N GLU A 245 4.73 -10.22 13.81
CA GLU A 245 4.94 -10.61 15.21
C GLU A 245 5.88 -11.82 15.26
N GLY A 246 6.50 -12.05 16.43
CA GLY A 246 7.37 -13.21 16.65
C GLY A 246 8.49 -13.30 15.61
N GLU A 247 8.68 -14.50 15.05
CA GLU A 247 9.71 -14.78 14.06
C GLU A 247 9.63 -13.86 12.83
N ALA A 248 8.44 -13.64 12.27
CA ALA A 248 8.27 -12.81 11.08
C ALA A 248 8.76 -11.36 11.31
N ARG A 249 8.61 -10.84 12.53
CA ARG A 249 9.14 -9.52 12.86
C ARG A 249 10.67 -9.50 12.84
N PHE A 250 11.32 -10.48 13.47
CA PHE A 250 12.78 -10.58 13.47
C PHE A 250 13.33 -10.78 12.05
N ARG A 251 12.67 -11.62 11.23
CA ARG A 251 13.03 -11.77 9.81
C ARG A 251 12.95 -10.46 9.05
N PHE A 252 11.93 -9.63 9.28
CA PHE A 252 11.85 -8.32 8.62
C PHE A 252 12.99 -7.39 9.04
N GLU A 253 13.31 -7.35 10.33
CA GLU A 253 14.46 -6.59 10.87
C GLU A 253 15.78 -7.02 10.20
N ASP A 254 16.02 -8.33 10.11
CA ASP A 254 17.22 -8.90 9.49
C ASP A 254 17.27 -8.61 7.99
N VAL A 255 16.19 -8.83 7.26
CA VAL A 255 16.11 -8.56 5.81
C VAL A 255 16.39 -7.09 5.51
N VAL A 256 15.81 -6.16 6.28
CA VAL A 256 16.07 -4.72 6.10
C VAL A 256 17.56 -4.43 6.32
N THR A 257 18.15 -5.01 7.35
CA THR A 257 19.58 -4.86 7.66
C THR A 257 20.46 -5.38 6.51
N LYS A 258 20.21 -6.60 6.02
CA LYS A 258 20.93 -7.18 4.87
C LYS A 258 20.71 -6.38 3.59
N SER A 259 19.51 -5.86 3.38
CA SER A 259 19.21 -5.06 2.18
C SER A 259 20.01 -3.75 2.15
N VAL A 260 20.35 -3.18 3.32
CA VAL A 260 21.23 -2.01 3.43
C VAL A 260 22.67 -2.35 3.04
N THR A 261 23.18 -3.53 3.40
CA THR A 261 24.55 -3.97 3.05
C THR A 261 24.69 -4.28 1.56
N LEU A 262 23.58 -4.62 0.89
CA LEU A 262 23.53 -4.85 -0.55
C LEU A 262 23.49 -3.56 -1.38
N LEU A 263 23.50 -2.37 -0.76
CA LEU A 263 23.49 -1.11 -1.49
C LEU A 263 24.87 -0.74 -2.03
N ASP A 264 24.91 -0.33 -3.29
CA ASP A 264 26.07 0.27 -3.92
C ASP A 264 26.28 1.74 -3.48
N ARG A 265 27.32 2.36 -4.04
CA ARG A 265 27.65 3.78 -3.78
C ARG A 265 26.59 4.74 -4.27
N ASP A 266 25.64 4.31 -5.08
CA ASP A 266 24.50 5.06 -5.59
C ASP A 266 23.20 4.84 -4.83
N GLY A 267 23.20 3.93 -3.85
CA GLY A 267 22.01 3.55 -3.09
C GLY A 267 21.09 2.63 -3.88
N LYS A 268 21.62 1.95 -4.91
CA LYS A 268 20.95 0.90 -5.69
C LYS A 268 21.46 -0.46 -5.21
N LEU A 269 20.74 -1.55 -5.48
CA LEU A 269 21.21 -2.89 -5.13
C LEU A 269 22.39 -3.30 -6.03
N LEU A 270 23.44 -3.84 -5.40
CA LEU A 270 24.59 -4.43 -6.07
C LEU A 270 24.13 -5.57 -7.00
N GLY A 271 24.65 -5.57 -8.24
CA GLY A 271 24.32 -6.60 -9.23
C GLY A 271 23.05 -6.35 -10.05
N MET A 272 22.27 -5.30 -9.78
CA MET A 272 21.11 -4.91 -10.62
C MET A 272 21.48 -4.13 -11.90
N ASN A 273 22.74 -4.21 -12.36
CA ASN A 273 23.15 -3.55 -13.60
C ASN A 273 22.64 -4.34 -14.83
N ASP A 274 21.59 -3.82 -15.47
CA ASP A 274 21.24 -3.90 -16.90
C ASP A 274 21.16 -5.27 -17.62
N VAL A 275 21.33 -6.42 -16.97
CA VAL A 275 21.20 -7.73 -17.66
C VAL A 275 19.74 -8.02 -18.07
N ALA A 276 18.76 -7.42 -17.39
CA ALA A 276 17.33 -7.52 -17.74
C ALA A 276 16.86 -6.49 -18.81
N SER A 277 17.75 -5.59 -19.25
CA SER A 277 17.38 -4.41 -20.05
C SER A 277 17.28 -4.65 -21.55
N ARG A 278 17.40 -5.91 -22.02
CA ARG A 278 17.20 -6.23 -23.44
C ARG A 278 15.76 -6.55 -23.81
N GLU A 279 14.89 -6.91 -22.86
CA GLU A 279 13.48 -7.22 -23.16
C GLU A 279 12.47 -6.38 -22.36
N THR A 280 12.88 -5.75 -21.26
CA THR A 280 12.03 -4.81 -20.52
C THR A 280 12.62 -3.40 -20.61
N LYS A 281 11.84 -2.44 -21.10
CA LYS A 281 12.23 -1.02 -21.16
C LYS A 281 12.60 -0.53 -19.75
N SER A 282 13.90 -0.49 -19.45
CA SER A 282 14.57 0.26 -18.35
C SER A 282 13.61 0.98 -17.40
N THR A 283 13.08 0.28 -16.41
CA THR A 283 12.56 0.90 -15.19
C THR A 283 13.78 1.36 -14.41
N ALA A 284 14.12 2.66 -14.52
CA ALA A 284 15.25 3.25 -13.81
C ALA A 284 15.03 3.09 -12.30
N SER A 285 15.67 2.08 -11.71
CA SER A 285 15.48 1.76 -10.30
C SER A 285 15.93 2.90 -9.41
N GLY A 286 15.06 3.18 -8.42
CA GLY A 286 15.23 4.00 -7.24
C GLY A 286 16.64 4.12 -6.69
N SER A 287 17.01 5.27 -6.11
CA SER A 287 17.79 5.14 -4.88
C SER A 287 16.85 4.52 -3.85
N LEU A 288 17.17 3.33 -3.34
CA LEU A 288 16.29 2.61 -2.38
C LEU A 288 16.41 3.15 -0.96
N VAL A 289 17.35 4.05 -0.72
CA VAL A 289 17.66 4.58 0.61
C VAL A 289 16.42 5.14 1.34
N PRO A 290 15.55 5.99 0.75
CA PRO A 290 14.39 6.50 1.47
C PRO A 290 13.43 5.38 1.93
N MET A 291 13.30 4.34 1.11
CA MET A 291 12.46 3.18 1.42
C MET A 291 13.06 2.30 2.50
N LEU A 292 14.36 2.03 2.43
CA LEU A 292 15.06 1.28 3.48
C LEU A 292 15.12 2.07 4.80
N CYS A 293 15.26 3.39 4.78
CA CYS A 293 15.14 4.21 5.98
C CYS A 293 13.74 4.09 6.61
N ARG A 294 12.69 4.10 5.79
CA ARG A 294 11.32 3.92 6.29
C ARG A 294 11.09 2.52 6.85
N ALA A 295 11.54 1.49 6.12
CA ALA A 295 11.44 0.10 6.57
C ALA A 295 12.20 -0.13 7.88
N ALA A 296 13.41 0.43 8.01
CA ALA A 296 14.18 0.40 9.24
C ALA A 296 13.45 1.03 10.43
N GLU A 297 12.85 2.20 10.22
CA GLU A 297 12.07 2.86 11.27
C GLU A 297 10.87 2.00 11.71
N LEU A 298 10.16 1.42 10.75
CA LEU A 298 9.01 0.53 11.02
C LEU A 298 9.43 -0.76 11.74
N ALA A 299 10.63 -1.25 11.45
CA ALA A 299 11.26 -2.38 12.12
C ALA A 299 11.80 -2.01 13.52
N GLY A 300 11.82 -0.72 13.89
CA GLY A 300 12.38 -0.26 15.16
C GLY A 300 13.91 -0.25 15.20
N LEU A 301 14.57 -0.29 14.04
CA LEU A 301 16.02 -0.27 13.92
C LEU A 301 16.55 1.16 14.07
N ASP A 302 17.66 1.31 14.79
CA ASP A 302 18.36 2.58 14.86
C ASP A 302 19.05 2.89 13.53
N SER A 303 18.59 3.95 12.87
CA SER A 303 19.19 4.51 11.66
C SER A 303 20.71 4.74 11.77
N LEU A 304 21.24 5.01 12.97
CA LEU A 304 22.68 5.18 13.21
C LEU A 304 23.43 3.84 13.22
N SER A 305 22.80 2.78 13.71
CA SER A 305 23.35 1.43 13.67
C SER A 305 23.46 0.95 12.22
N LEU A 306 22.38 1.09 11.44
CA LEU A 306 22.36 0.75 10.01
C LEU A 306 23.29 1.61 9.15
N ALA A 307 23.57 2.83 9.61
CA ALA A 307 24.55 3.69 8.99
C ALA A 307 25.95 3.04 9.01
N GLY A 308 26.32 2.29 10.05
CA GLY A 308 27.59 1.56 10.09
C GLY A 308 27.80 0.62 8.90
N GLU A 309 26.70 0.09 8.35
CA GLU A 309 26.68 -0.97 7.35
C GLU A 309 26.77 -0.46 5.90
N SER A 310 26.42 0.81 5.62
CA SER A 310 26.46 1.37 4.26
C SER A 310 26.80 2.86 4.21
N LEU A 311 27.87 3.21 3.49
CA LEU A 311 28.37 4.58 3.34
C LEU A 311 27.28 5.56 2.83
N ARG A 312 26.46 5.17 1.86
CA ARG A 312 25.41 6.05 1.31
C ARG A 312 24.22 6.18 2.25
N PHE A 313 23.86 5.11 2.95
CA PHE A 313 22.86 5.18 4.02
C PHE A 313 23.30 6.20 5.09
N ARG A 314 24.58 6.22 5.48
CA ARG A 314 25.14 7.29 6.35
C ARG A 314 24.96 8.68 5.79
N MET A 315 25.32 8.88 4.52
CA MET A 315 25.26 10.19 3.88
C MET A 315 23.82 10.72 3.84
N HIS A 316 22.85 9.86 3.54
CA HIS A 316 21.45 10.24 3.53
C HIS A 316 20.94 10.60 4.93
N VAL A 317 21.18 9.74 5.93
CA VAL A 317 20.81 10.00 7.34
C VAL A 317 21.45 11.31 7.85
N ALA A 318 22.70 11.60 7.49
CA ALA A 318 23.37 12.84 7.84
C ALA A 318 22.73 14.07 7.16
N SER A 319 22.33 13.93 5.88
CA SER A 319 21.69 15.01 5.12
C SER A 319 20.29 15.36 5.64
N GLU A 320 19.48 14.36 6.02
CA GLU A 320 18.16 14.58 6.60
C GLU A 320 18.25 15.27 7.96
N LYS A 321 19.20 14.86 8.82
CA LYS A 321 19.43 15.52 10.12
C LYS A 321 19.84 16.99 9.96
N SER A 322 20.68 17.29 8.97
CA SER A 322 21.10 18.68 8.65
C SER A 322 19.93 19.53 8.12
N SER A 323 19.10 18.95 7.25
CA SER A 323 17.89 19.60 6.72
C SER A 323 16.85 19.87 7.81
N ALA A 324 16.62 18.90 8.70
CA ALA A 324 15.72 19.03 9.84
C ALA A 324 16.18 20.14 10.81
N ALA A 325 17.47 20.15 11.19
CA ALA A 325 18.05 21.18 12.05
C ALA A 325 17.91 22.60 11.45
N SER A 326 18.13 22.73 10.14
CA SER A 326 17.99 23.99 9.40
C SER A 326 16.55 24.51 9.36
N ARG A 327 15.56 23.60 9.27
CA ARG A 327 14.12 23.95 9.32
C ARG A 327 13.71 24.45 10.71
N THR A 328 14.17 23.78 11.77
CA THR A 328 13.87 24.18 13.16
C THR A 328 14.49 25.55 13.49
N GLN A 329 15.66 25.86 12.93
CA GLN A 329 16.33 27.15 13.14
C GLN A 329 15.65 28.31 12.39
N ARG A 330 15.01 28.06 11.23
CA ARG A 330 14.21 29.07 10.52
C ARG A 330 12.90 29.40 11.22
N LEU A 331 12.20 28.38 11.74
CA LEU A 331 10.93 28.58 12.47
C LEU A 331 11.11 29.36 13.78
N ARG A 332 12.29 29.30 14.40
CA ARG A 332 12.64 30.09 15.59
C ARG A 332 13.02 31.55 15.29
N LYS A 333 13.32 31.90 14.05
CA LYS A 333 13.67 33.28 13.64
C LYS A 333 12.48 34.06 13.07
N SER A 334 11.32 33.43 12.93
CA SER A 334 10.11 33.99 12.30
C SER A 334 8.92 34.13 13.25
N GLY A 335 9.13 33.96 14.56
CA GLY A 335 8.15 34.22 15.62
C GLY A 335 8.75 35.17 16.65
#